data_AF-A0A5N7Z9X3-F1
#
_entry.id   AF-A0A5N7Z9X3-F1
#
_cell.length_a   1.000
_cell.length_b   1.000
_cell.length_c   1.000
_cell.angle_alpha   90.00
_cell.angle_beta   90.00
_cell.angle_gamma   90.00
#
_symmetry.space_group_name_H-M   'P 1'
#
loop_
_entity.id
_entity.type
_entity.pdbx_description
1 polymer ?
#
loop_
_entity_poly.entity_id
_entity_poly.type
_entity_poly.pdbx_seq_one_letter_code
_entity_poly.pdbx_strand_id
1 'polypeptide(L)'
;MNTLKSILIAILLLLFSFTGCTDRFEEINTNPNQPTKVSTPGLFNTATKNIVNRATRGAFGSARMTLPWMQYSAQLNYTDEDRFLFRNETNSYLFSIYYIQAKNFKSILDLNTDPATASEMSFYGNTANQFAAARIILAYIFQNLVDIYCDI
;
A
#
# COMPACT_ATOMS: atom_id res chain seq x y z
N MET A 1 -1.99 -13.93 64.94
CA MET A 1 -3.07 -13.36 64.09
C MET A 1 -2.53 -12.62 62.86
N ASN A 2 -1.35 -11.97 62.93
CA ASN A 2 -0.82 -11.17 61.82
C ASN A 2 -0.21 -12.01 60.69
N THR A 3 0.46 -13.13 61.01
CA THR A 3 1.04 -14.06 60.01
C THR A 3 0.01 -14.75 59.14
N LEU A 4 -1.11 -15.20 59.72
CA LEU A 4 -2.22 -15.81 58.97
C LEU A 4 -2.89 -14.81 58.01
N LYS A 5 -3.03 -13.54 58.44
CA LYS A 5 -3.50 -12.45 57.58
C LYS A 5 -2.54 -12.17 56.42
N SER A 6 -1.23 -12.15 56.67
CA SER A 6 -0.22 -11.96 55.61
C SER A 6 -0.22 -13.10 54.58
N ILE A 7 -0.42 -14.35 55.01
CA ILE A 7 -0.52 -15.52 54.10
C ILE A 7 -1.79 -15.42 53.25
N LEU A 8 -2.93 -15.07 53.85
CA LEU A 8 -4.19 -14.87 53.12
C LEU A 8 -4.08 -13.75 52.07
N ILE A 9 -3.39 -12.65 52.38
CA ILE A 9 -3.14 -11.55 51.43
C ILE A 9 -2.24 -12.00 50.29
N ALA A 10 -1.19 -12.79 50.57
CA ALA A 10 -0.29 -13.31 49.55
C ALA A 10 -0.98 -14.29 48.59
N ILE A 11 -1.84 -15.18 49.10
CA ILE A 11 -2.63 -16.11 48.28
C ILE A 11 -3.62 -15.34 47.40
N LEU A 12 -4.26 -14.31 47.96
CA LEU A 12 -5.19 -13.46 47.20
C LEU A 12 -4.47 -12.73 46.06
N LEU A 13 -3.28 -12.17 46.31
CA LEU A 13 -2.46 -11.53 45.28
C LEU A 13 -2.03 -12.51 44.17
N LEU A 14 -1.69 -13.76 44.54
CA LEU A 14 -1.32 -14.80 43.59
C LEU A 14 -2.50 -15.25 42.69
N LEU A 15 -3.72 -15.25 43.23
CA LEU A 15 -4.94 -15.56 42.46
C LEU A 15 -5.28 -14.44 41.47
N PHE A 16 -4.99 -13.19 41.81
CA PHE A 16 -5.17 -12.04 40.89
C PHE A 16 -4.08 -11.94 39.82
N SER A 17 -2.91 -12.58 39.98
CA SER A 17 -1.85 -12.51 38.95
C SER A 17 -2.12 -13.33 37.69
N PHE A 18 -3.13 -14.21 37.68
CA PHE A 18 -3.48 -15.04 36.50
C PHE A 18 -4.62 -14.48 35.63
N THR A 19 -5.23 -13.34 35.98
CA THR A 19 -6.37 -12.78 35.22
C THR A 19 -5.98 -11.96 33.99
N GLY A 20 -4.66 -11.79 33.73
CA GLY A 20 -4.15 -10.95 32.65
C GLY A 20 -3.94 -11.64 31.29
N CYS A 21 -3.99 -12.96 31.21
CA CYS A 21 -3.85 -13.68 29.94
C CYS A 21 -5.22 -13.77 29.26
N THR A 22 -5.37 -13.15 28.10
CA THR A 22 -6.56 -13.27 27.24
C THR A 22 -6.21 -14.03 25.97
N ASP A 23 -7.00 -15.01 25.58
CA ASP A 23 -6.80 -15.75 24.32
C ASP A 23 -7.36 -14.99 23.10
N ARG A 24 -7.91 -13.78 23.33
CA ARG A 24 -8.59 -12.95 22.32
C ARG A 24 -7.64 -12.01 21.56
N PHE A 25 -6.34 -12.32 21.51
CA PHE A 25 -5.37 -11.46 20.82
C PHE A 25 -5.71 -11.24 19.34
N GLU A 26 -6.17 -12.27 18.63
CA GLU A 26 -6.57 -12.13 17.22
C GLU A 26 -7.76 -11.20 17.07
N GLU A 27 -8.77 -11.30 17.94
CA GLU A 27 -9.96 -10.45 17.87
C GLU A 27 -9.64 -8.98 18.20
N ILE A 28 -8.79 -8.75 19.21
CA ILE A 28 -8.36 -7.39 19.62
C ILE A 28 -7.43 -6.76 18.57
N ASN A 29 -6.62 -7.56 17.87
CA ASN A 29 -5.71 -7.10 16.83
C ASN A 29 -6.31 -7.14 15.42
N THR A 30 -7.53 -7.67 15.26
CA THR A 30 -8.24 -7.60 13.98
C THR A 30 -8.75 -6.17 13.79
N ASN A 31 -8.17 -5.47 12.80
CA ASN A 31 -8.59 -4.12 12.47
C ASN A 31 -9.99 -4.14 11.82
N PRO A 32 -11.06 -3.63 12.50
CA PRO A 32 -12.40 -3.66 11.96
C PRO A 32 -12.58 -2.73 10.74
N ASN A 33 -11.62 -1.82 10.51
CA ASN A 33 -11.62 -0.90 9.37
C ASN A 33 -10.90 -1.48 8.15
N GLN A 34 -10.22 -2.63 8.28
CA GLN A 34 -9.55 -3.25 7.15
C GLN A 34 -10.56 -4.00 6.28
N PRO A 35 -10.58 -3.76 4.95
CA PRO A 35 -11.47 -4.49 4.07
C PRO A 35 -11.12 -5.98 4.06
N THR A 36 -12.11 -6.81 4.39
CA THR A 36 -12.00 -8.28 4.34
C THR A 36 -12.15 -8.81 2.91
N LYS A 37 -12.80 -8.04 2.04
CA LYS A 37 -12.93 -8.29 0.61
C LYS A 37 -12.67 -7.01 -0.17
N VAL A 38 -12.03 -7.16 -1.32
CA VAL A 38 -11.72 -6.04 -2.22
C VAL A 38 -12.21 -6.38 -3.62
N SER A 39 -12.88 -5.43 -4.27
CA SER A 39 -13.34 -5.59 -5.64
C SER A 39 -12.26 -5.15 -6.63
N THR A 40 -12.17 -5.86 -7.76
CA THR A 40 -11.21 -5.55 -8.83
C THR A 40 -11.39 -4.16 -9.43
N PRO A 41 -12.60 -3.58 -9.62
CA PRO A 41 -12.72 -2.21 -10.12
C PRO A 41 -12.25 -1.17 -9.09
N GLY A 42 -12.46 -1.43 -7.79
CA GLY A 42 -12.00 -0.55 -6.72
C GLY A 42 -10.47 -0.46 -6.69
N LEU A 43 -9.80 -1.60 -6.79
CA LEU A 43 -8.34 -1.67 -6.93
C LEU A 43 -7.88 -0.98 -8.22
N PHE A 44 -8.50 -1.30 -9.37
CA PHE A 44 -8.07 -0.78 -10.67
C PHE A 44 -8.15 0.75 -10.73
N ASN A 45 -9.28 1.32 -10.32
CA ASN A 45 -9.50 2.77 -10.39
C ASN A 45 -8.59 3.53 -9.43
N THR A 46 -8.44 3.03 -8.19
CA THR A 46 -7.59 3.65 -7.19
C THR A 46 -6.12 3.59 -7.59
N ALA A 47 -5.66 2.43 -8.07
CA ALA A 47 -4.28 2.24 -8.50
C ALA A 47 -3.94 3.10 -9.72
N THR A 48 -4.82 3.10 -10.74
CA THR A 48 -4.65 3.95 -11.94
C THR A 48 -4.57 5.43 -11.56
N LYS A 49 -5.49 5.91 -10.71
CA LYS A 49 -5.48 7.29 -10.23
C LYS A 49 -4.17 7.64 -9.53
N ASN A 50 -3.65 6.75 -8.68
CA ASN A 50 -2.39 7.02 -7.97
C ASN A 50 -1.18 7.02 -8.91
N ILE A 51 -1.09 6.10 -9.88
CA ILE A 51 -0.03 6.12 -10.89
C ILE A 51 -0.07 7.41 -11.72
N VAL A 52 -1.25 7.80 -12.21
CA VAL A 52 -1.38 9.01 -13.03
C VAL A 52 -1.13 10.26 -12.18
N ASN A 53 -1.90 10.46 -11.11
CA ASN A 53 -1.89 11.75 -10.40
C ASN A 53 -0.72 11.93 -9.44
N ARG A 54 -0.06 10.87 -8.97
CA ARG A 54 1.03 10.98 -7.98
C ARG A 54 2.38 10.66 -8.59
N ALA A 55 2.49 9.59 -9.38
CA ALA A 55 3.76 9.14 -9.93
C ALA A 55 4.14 9.85 -11.23
N THR A 56 3.25 9.94 -12.22
CA THR A 56 3.61 10.34 -13.60
C THR A 56 3.16 11.76 -14.00
N ARG A 57 2.09 12.29 -13.41
CA ARG A 57 1.54 13.64 -13.68
C ARG A 57 1.39 14.48 -12.40
N GLY A 58 1.89 13.98 -11.28
CA GLY A 58 1.86 14.67 -10.00
C GLY A 58 2.86 15.81 -9.88
N ALA A 59 2.76 16.54 -8.77
CA ALA A 59 3.63 17.67 -8.48
C ALA A 59 5.12 17.25 -8.49
N PHE A 60 5.48 16.17 -7.80
CA PHE A 60 6.89 15.76 -7.70
C PHE A 60 7.38 15.02 -8.94
N GLY A 61 6.69 13.96 -9.36
CA GLY A 61 7.13 13.15 -10.50
C GLY A 61 7.18 13.91 -11.83
N SER A 62 6.24 14.83 -12.07
CA SER A 62 6.18 15.60 -13.33
C SER A 62 6.59 17.06 -13.14
N ALA A 63 5.78 17.86 -12.44
CA ALA A 63 5.88 19.32 -12.48
C ALA A 63 7.19 19.86 -11.91
N ARG A 64 7.77 19.15 -10.92
CA ARG A 64 9.01 19.55 -10.25
C ARG A 64 10.22 18.73 -10.69
N MET A 65 10.05 17.59 -11.35
CA MET A 65 11.16 16.73 -11.78
C MET A 65 11.26 16.65 -13.31
N THR A 66 10.37 15.90 -13.97
CA THR A 66 10.46 15.67 -15.42
C THR A 66 10.40 16.97 -16.24
N LEU A 67 9.45 17.88 -15.95
CA LEU A 67 9.29 19.08 -16.77
C LEU A 67 10.48 20.05 -16.66
N PRO A 68 11.03 20.35 -15.47
CA PRO A 68 12.24 21.14 -15.35
C PRO A 68 13.49 20.46 -15.94
N TRP A 69 13.66 19.15 -15.74
CA TRP A 69 14.84 18.44 -16.26
C TRP A 69 14.87 18.37 -17.78
N MET A 70 13.69 18.26 -18.41
CA MET A 70 13.54 18.36 -19.86
C MET A 70 13.45 19.81 -20.37
N GLN A 71 13.59 20.80 -19.47
CA GLN A 71 13.56 22.23 -19.77
C GLN A 71 12.24 22.73 -20.39
N TYR A 72 11.12 22.10 -20.07
CA TYR A 72 9.78 22.55 -20.46
C TYR A 72 9.18 23.58 -19.50
N SER A 73 9.69 23.66 -18.27
CA SER A 73 9.27 24.63 -17.26
C SER A 73 10.43 24.96 -16.31
N ALA A 74 10.30 26.03 -15.53
CA ALA A 74 11.23 26.32 -14.44
C ALA A 74 10.46 26.68 -13.16
N GLN A 75 10.99 26.28 -11.99
CA GLN A 75 10.44 26.67 -10.69
C GLN A 75 10.96 28.05 -10.26
N LEU A 76 10.16 28.76 -9.46
CA LEU A 76 10.53 30.09 -8.94
C LEU A 76 10.99 30.05 -7.48
N ASN A 77 10.27 29.31 -6.63
CA ASN A 77 10.47 29.35 -5.17
C ASN A 77 11.36 28.22 -4.63
N TYR A 78 11.41 27.08 -5.33
CA TYR A 78 12.14 25.89 -4.91
C TYR A 78 12.86 25.30 -6.11
N THR A 79 14.06 25.78 -6.40
CA THR A 79 14.81 25.50 -7.63
C THR A 79 15.79 24.34 -7.50
N ASP A 80 15.70 23.56 -6.42
CA ASP A 80 16.59 22.43 -6.17
C ASP A 80 16.54 21.45 -7.34
N GLU A 81 15.34 21.03 -7.75
CA GLU A 81 15.18 20.07 -8.84
C GLU A 81 15.58 20.67 -10.20
N ASP A 82 15.34 21.96 -10.46
CA ASP A 82 15.83 22.65 -11.67
C ASP A 82 17.37 22.62 -11.78
N ARG A 83 18.05 22.48 -10.65
CA ARG A 83 19.51 22.36 -10.54
C ARG A 83 19.97 20.91 -10.36
N PHE A 84 19.10 19.94 -10.63
CA PHE A 84 19.35 18.49 -10.49
C PHE A 84 19.67 18.05 -9.05
N LEU A 85 19.26 18.82 -8.03
CA LEU A 85 19.41 18.48 -6.62
C LEU A 85 18.17 17.77 -6.09
N PHE A 86 18.01 16.50 -6.47
CA PHE A 86 16.83 15.72 -6.09
C PHE A 86 16.88 15.20 -4.65
N ARG A 87 15.74 15.24 -3.94
CA ARG A 87 15.62 14.79 -2.54
C ARG A 87 15.42 13.28 -2.46
N ASN A 88 16.22 12.61 -1.63
CA ASN A 88 16.18 11.15 -1.51
C ASN A 88 14.83 10.62 -0.98
N GLU A 89 14.21 11.33 -0.04
CA GLU A 89 12.92 10.96 0.55
C GLU A 89 11.80 11.06 -0.47
N THR A 90 11.85 12.08 -1.34
CA THR A 90 10.88 12.24 -2.44
C THR A 90 11.04 11.11 -3.45
N ASN A 91 12.28 10.73 -3.76
CA ASN A 91 12.56 9.61 -4.66
C ASN A 91 12.04 8.28 -4.12
N SER A 92 12.35 7.99 -2.85
CA SER A 92 11.91 6.78 -2.15
C SER A 92 10.38 6.69 -2.12
N TYR A 93 9.71 7.82 -1.89
CA TYR A 93 8.27 7.91 -1.93
C TYR A 93 7.70 7.65 -3.34
N LEU A 94 8.25 8.25 -4.41
CA LEU A 94 7.83 7.99 -5.79
C LEU A 94 8.01 6.52 -6.18
N PHE A 95 9.15 5.92 -5.85
CA PHE A 95 9.42 4.50 -6.04
C PHE A 95 8.37 3.64 -5.33
N SER A 96 8.07 3.96 -4.06
CA SER A 96 7.07 3.22 -3.28
C SER A 96 5.66 3.30 -3.90
N ILE A 97 5.28 4.43 -4.50
CA ILE A 97 3.97 4.56 -5.16
C ILE A 97 3.86 3.53 -6.28
N TYR A 98 4.89 3.42 -7.13
CA TYR A 98 4.91 2.44 -8.23
C TYR A 98 4.74 1.01 -7.72
N TYR A 99 5.52 0.58 -6.73
CA TYR A 99 5.41 -0.79 -6.20
C TYR A 99 4.10 -1.07 -5.46
N ILE A 100 3.57 -0.10 -4.70
CA ILE A 100 2.26 -0.24 -4.05
C ILE A 100 1.17 -0.42 -5.11
N GLN A 101 1.20 0.35 -6.19
CA GLN A 101 0.20 0.20 -7.25
C GLN A 101 0.43 -1.06 -8.09
N ALA A 102 1.68 -1.45 -8.35
CA ALA A 102 2.02 -2.72 -8.99
C ALA A 102 1.44 -3.91 -8.19
N LYS A 103 1.57 -3.88 -6.86
CA LYS A 103 0.93 -4.84 -5.96
C LYS A 103 -0.59 -4.84 -6.11
N ASN A 104 -1.23 -3.66 -6.18
CA ASN A 104 -2.69 -3.58 -6.38
C ASN A 104 -3.13 -4.20 -7.72
N PHE A 105 -2.39 -3.97 -8.82
CA PHE A 105 -2.68 -4.63 -10.10
C PHE A 105 -2.40 -6.13 -10.06
N LYS A 106 -1.33 -6.56 -9.38
CA LYS A 106 -1.06 -7.99 -9.16
C LYS A 106 -2.19 -8.67 -8.37
N SER A 107 -2.74 -8.02 -7.35
CA SER A 107 -3.92 -8.52 -6.64
C SER A 107 -5.12 -8.70 -7.56
N ILE A 108 -5.34 -7.84 -8.55
CA ILE A 108 -6.40 -8.02 -9.55
C ILE A 108 -6.17 -9.28 -10.38
N LEU A 109 -4.91 -9.55 -10.78
CA LEU A 109 -4.57 -10.79 -11.49
C LEU A 109 -4.91 -12.00 -10.61
N ASP A 110 -4.46 -11.97 -9.36
CA ASP A 110 -4.66 -13.08 -8.40
C ASP A 110 -6.14 -13.35 -8.14
N LEU A 111 -6.93 -12.31 -7.87
CA LEU A 111 -8.37 -12.40 -7.63
C LEU A 111 -9.15 -12.95 -8.84
N ASN A 112 -8.66 -12.75 -10.06
CA ASN A 112 -9.31 -13.26 -11.26
C ASN A 112 -8.88 -14.70 -11.60
N THR A 113 -7.75 -15.17 -11.08
CA THR A 113 -7.22 -16.52 -11.34
C THR A 113 -7.44 -17.51 -10.21
N ASP A 114 -7.60 -17.04 -8.98
CA ASP A 114 -7.84 -17.90 -7.82
C ASP A 114 -9.26 -18.49 -7.87
N PRO A 115 -9.43 -19.82 -7.86
CA PRO A 115 -10.74 -20.47 -7.86
C PRO A 115 -11.66 -20.01 -6.72
N ALA A 116 -11.10 -19.59 -5.57
CA ALA A 116 -11.87 -19.13 -4.42
C ALA A 116 -12.51 -17.75 -4.64
N THR A 117 -11.96 -16.92 -5.54
CA THR A 117 -12.38 -15.52 -5.72
C THR A 117 -12.81 -15.17 -7.15
N ALA A 118 -12.48 -16.00 -8.15
CA ALA A 118 -12.80 -15.73 -9.55
C ALA A 118 -14.31 -15.65 -9.83
N SER A 119 -15.13 -16.49 -9.17
CA SER A 119 -16.59 -16.40 -9.27
C SER A 119 -17.10 -15.06 -8.71
N GLU A 120 -16.53 -14.63 -7.58
CA GLU A 120 -16.48 -13.27 -7.03
C GLU A 120 -16.42 -12.18 -8.13
N MET A 121 -15.29 -12.22 -8.83
CA MET A 121 -14.89 -11.16 -9.74
C MET A 121 -15.70 -11.11 -11.03
N SER A 122 -16.33 -12.23 -11.41
CA SER A 122 -17.19 -12.29 -12.60
C SER A 122 -18.41 -11.34 -12.52
N PHE A 123 -18.87 -10.99 -11.31
CA PHE A 123 -19.94 -10.01 -11.11
C PHE A 123 -19.55 -8.59 -11.53
N TYR A 124 -18.25 -8.29 -11.60
CA TYR A 124 -17.71 -6.99 -12.03
C TYR A 124 -17.36 -6.95 -13.53
N GLY A 125 -17.65 -8.02 -14.27
CA GLY A 125 -17.39 -8.13 -15.70
C GLY A 125 -16.56 -9.38 -16.04
N ASN A 126 -16.25 -9.54 -17.32
CA ASN A 126 -15.46 -10.69 -17.78
C ASN A 126 -14.07 -10.72 -17.11
N THR A 127 -13.76 -11.81 -16.41
CA THR A 127 -12.53 -11.96 -15.61
C THR A 127 -11.26 -11.93 -16.47
N ALA A 128 -11.30 -12.51 -17.68
CA ALA A 128 -10.17 -12.46 -18.61
C ALA A 128 -9.87 -11.02 -19.08
N ASN A 129 -10.90 -10.20 -19.30
CA ASN A 129 -10.72 -8.79 -19.65
C ASN A 129 -10.15 -7.99 -18.48
N GLN A 130 -10.64 -8.23 -17.25
CA GLN A 130 -10.08 -7.60 -16.04
C GLN A 130 -8.60 -7.95 -15.85
N PHE A 131 -8.26 -9.24 -16.01
CA PHE A 131 -6.88 -9.72 -15.97
C PHE A 131 -6.02 -9.03 -17.03
N ALA A 132 -6.47 -9.01 -18.28
CA ALA A 132 -5.72 -8.40 -19.38
C ALA A 132 -5.49 -6.90 -19.15
N ALA A 133 -6.52 -6.15 -18.74
CA ALA A 133 -6.41 -4.73 -18.44
C ALA A 133 -5.42 -4.46 -17.30
N ALA A 134 -5.50 -5.22 -16.20
CA ALA A 134 -4.56 -5.09 -15.09
C ALA A 134 -3.11 -5.39 -15.50
N ARG A 135 -2.91 -6.41 -16.35
CA ARG A 135 -1.59 -6.78 -16.85
C ARG A 135 -0.96 -5.70 -17.74
N ILE A 136 -1.76 -5.00 -18.56
CA ILE A 136 -1.28 -3.88 -19.38
C ILE A 136 -0.77 -2.75 -18.50
N ILE A 137 -1.54 -2.33 -17.48
CA ILE A 137 -1.10 -1.25 -16.59
C ILE A 137 0.08 -1.69 -15.71
N LEU A 138 0.14 -2.96 -15.31
CA LEU A 138 1.31 -3.50 -14.60
C LEU A 138 2.57 -3.39 -15.46
N ALA A 139 2.50 -3.74 -16.74
CA ALA A 139 3.61 -3.56 -17.68
C ALA A 139 4.00 -2.08 -17.83
N TYR A 140 3.03 -1.18 -17.92
CA TYR A 140 3.27 0.27 -17.93
C TYR A 140 3.99 0.76 -16.67
N ILE A 141 3.61 0.27 -15.48
CA ILE A 141 4.29 0.60 -14.23
C ILE A 141 5.75 0.16 -14.26
N PHE A 142 6.02 -1.09 -14.66
CA PHE A 142 7.40 -1.60 -14.74
C PHE A 142 8.23 -0.89 -15.81
N GLN A 143 7.62 -0.48 -16.93
CA GLN A 143 8.30 0.34 -17.91
C GLN A 143 8.76 1.67 -17.30
N ASN A 144 7.88 2.40 -16.60
CA ASN A 144 8.27 3.65 -15.94
C ASN A 144 9.33 3.43 -14.85
N LEU A 145 9.26 2.32 -14.11
CA LEU A 145 10.27 1.99 -13.12
C LEU A 145 11.65 1.81 -13.76
N VAL A 146 11.74 1.02 -14.84
CA VAL A 146 13.03 0.81 -15.54
C VAL A 146 13.53 2.10 -16.20
N ASP A 147 12.64 2.90 -16.79
CA ASP A 147 13.02 4.17 -17.43
C ASP A 147 13.60 5.18 -16.41
N ILE A 148 13.16 5.16 -15.15
CA ILE A 148 13.60 6.09 -14.11
C ILE A 148 14.77 5.54 -13.29
N TYR A 149 14.76 4.24 -12.97
CA TYR A 149 15.65 3.62 -11.99
C TYR A 149 16.62 2.59 -12.58
N CYS A 150 16.50 2.27 -13.87
CA CYS A 150 17.22 1.20 -14.54
C CYS A 150 16.87 -0.18 -13.95
N ASP A 151 17.82 -0.86 -13.29
CA ASP A 151 17.62 -2.20 -12.75
C ASP A 151 16.75 -2.15 -11.48
N ILE A 152 15.72 -2.99 -11.41
CA ILE A 152 14.67 -3.00 -10.38
C ILE A 152 14.12 -4.40 -10.08
#